data_AF-A0A7L4TMS4-F1
#
_entry.id   AF-A0A7L4TMS4-F1
#
_cell.length_a   1.000
_cell.length_b   1.000
_cell.length_c   1.000
_cell.angle_alpha   90.00
_cell.angle_beta   90.00
_cell.angle_gamma   90.00
#
_symmetry.space_group_name_H-M   'P 1'
#
loop_
_entity.id
_entity.type
_entity.pdbx_description
1 polymer ?
#
loop_
_entity_poly.entity_id
_entity_poly.type
_entity_poly.pdbx_seq_one_letter_code
_entity_poly.pdbx_strand_id
1 'polypeptide(L)'
;MIVWTGRGFLSILILVLTLLLCTTIISTTHGDYAFIISFYTAGVFSYVFGIKWNNVLARTFIDKETGKEISFKNHHSLFWVKMEYWGIIFILLGIVILFQNISREGMEFYFNILLGVIGIASLLVFSINLLKQNNMLNPKTELQTDNIKTESKPNFVKEEIKTAKFDNDDHNKYLPK
;
A
#
# COMPACT_ATOMS: atom_id res chain seq x y z
N MET A 1 23.66 -0.56 3.50
CA MET A 1 22.24 -0.58 3.93
C MET A 1 21.69 0.81 3.71
N ILE A 2 20.79 1.00 2.73
CA ILE A 2 20.27 2.33 2.40
C ILE A 2 18.95 2.50 3.15
N VAL A 3 18.80 3.63 3.84
CA VAL A 3 17.67 3.91 4.73
C VAL A 3 16.40 4.29 3.94
N TRP A 4 16.51 4.55 2.64
CA TRP A 4 15.40 4.91 1.76
C TRP A 4 15.49 4.18 0.41
N THR A 5 14.36 4.08 -0.27
CA THR A 5 14.28 3.57 -1.65
C THR A 5 13.56 4.58 -2.53
N GLY A 6 14.10 4.85 -3.72
CA GLY A 6 13.53 5.77 -4.70
C GLY A 6 13.25 7.17 -4.13
N ARG A 7 11.99 7.60 -4.19
CA ARG A 7 11.55 8.95 -3.77
C ARG A 7 11.10 9.04 -2.30
N GLY A 8 11.35 8.02 -1.48
CA GLY A 8 10.91 8.03 -0.08
C GLY A 8 11.52 9.17 0.77
N PHE A 9 12.74 9.61 0.45
CA PHE A 9 13.39 10.73 1.14
C PHE A 9 12.64 12.06 1.01
N LEU A 10 11.76 12.18 0.00
CA LEU A 10 11.02 13.41 -0.29
C LEU A 10 10.07 13.78 0.86
N SER A 11 9.58 12.81 1.63
CA SER A 11 8.76 13.05 2.82
C SER A 11 9.46 13.93 3.87
N ILE A 12 10.73 13.61 4.18
CA ILE A 12 11.53 14.42 5.11
C ILE A 12 11.93 15.74 4.46
N LEU A 13 12.31 15.71 3.17
CA LEU A 13 12.71 16.93 2.47
C LEU A 13 11.60 17.99 2.50
N ILE A 14 10.35 17.58 2.22
CA ILE A 14 9.21 18.49 2.25
C ILE A 14 8.96 19.00 3.67
N LEU A 15 9.06 18.14 4.69
CA LEU A 15 8.92 18.57 6.09
C LEU A 15 9.94 19.65 6.46
N VAL A 16 11.22 19.45 6.13
CA VAL A 16 12.28 20.42 6.43
C VAL A 16 12.05 21.72 5.66
N LEU A 17 11.70 21.63 4.37
CA LEU A 17 11.46 22.81 3.54
C LEU A 17 10.27 23.63 4.05
N THR A 18 9.14 22.98 4.36
CA THR A 18 7.95 23.67 4.88
C THR A 18 8.22 24.25 6.26
N LEU A 19 8.98 23.56 7.11
CA LEU A 19 9.35 24.08 8.42
C LEU A 19 10.20 25.34 8.34
N LEU A 20 11.22 25.35 7.48
CA LEU A 20 12.05 26.54 7.25
C LEU A 20 11.20 27.70 6.70
N LEU A 21 10.30 27.43 5.76
CA LEU A 21 9.40 28.47 5.24
C LEU A 21 8.45 29.00 6.33
N CYS A 22 7.77 28.12 7.05
CA CYS A 22 6.82 28.51 8.09
C CYS A 22 7.48 29.28 9.23
N THR A 23 8.68 28.90 9.66
CA THR A 23 9.41 29.60 10.73
C THR A 23 9.91 30.99 10.32
N THR A 24 10.08 31.26 9.02
CA THR A 24 10.41 32.61 8.53
C THR A 24 9.19 33.53 8.42
N ILE A 25 8.00 32.95 8.21
CA ILE A 25 6.75 33.70 8.00
C ILE A 25 6.00 33.92 9.32
N ILE A 26 6.00 32.91 10.19
CA ILE A 26 5.27 32.92 11.46
C ILE A 26 6.16 33.54 12.54
N SER A 27 5.57 34.43 13.34
CA SER A 27 6.26 35.06 14.48
C SER A 27 6.80 34.01 15.45
N THR A 28 7.95 34.31 16.06
CA THR A 28 8.61 33.45 17.07
C THR A 28 7.70 33.13 18.26
N THR A 29 6.73 34.00 18.55
CA THR A 29 5.72 33.80 19.60
C THR A 29 4.76 32.64 19.32
N HIS A 30 4.60 32.23 18.07
CA HIS A 30 3.69 31.17 17.65
C HIS A 30 4.41 30.04 16.90
N GLY A 31 5.67 29.77 17.30
CA GLY A 31 6.55 28.80 16.63
C GLY A 31 5.93 27.41 16.50
N ASP A 32 5.10 26.99 17.45
CA ASP A 32 4.43 25.69 17.43
C ASP A 32 3.50 25.52 16.22
N TYR A 33 2.82 26.59 15.77
CA TYR A 33 2.01 26.52 14.55
C TYR A 33 2.85 26.31 13.30
N ALA A 34 4.09 26.82 13.28
CA ALA A 34 5.01 26.54 12.18
C ALA A 34 5.30 25.04 12.10
N PHE A 35 5.49 24.36 13.24
CA PHE A 35 5.64 22.91 13.27
C PHE A 35 4.37 22.20 12.81
N ILE A 36 3.21 22.53 13.38
CA ILE A 36 1.93 21.87 13.06
C ILE A 36 1.60 21.96 11.57
N ILE A 37 1.69 23.17 10.99
CA ILE A 37 1.41 23.40 9.56
C ILE A 37 2.41 22.64 8.68
N SER A 38 3.68 22.58 9.09
CA SER A 38 4.71 21.86 8.35
C SER A 38 4.48 20.36 8.36
N PHE A 39 4.13 19.79 9.52
CA PHE A 39 3.75 18.39 9.66
C PHE A 39 2.50 18.05 8.83
N TYR A 40 1.49 18.90 8.84
CA TYR A 40 0.29 18.69 8.03
C TYR A 40 0.59 18.73 6.54
N THR A 41 1.36 19.72 6.09
CA THR A 41 1.75 19.85 4.68
C THR A 41 2.57 18.66 4.21
N ALA A 42 3.58 18.27 5.00
CA ALA A 42 4.40 17.09 4.70
C ALA A 42 3.60 15.80 4.77
N GLY A 43 2.63 15.71 5.68
CA GLY A 43 1.72 14.58 5.84
C GLY A 43 0.84 14.38 4.62
N VAL A 44 0.15 15.43 4.19
CA VAL A 44 -0.68 15.43 2.98
C VAL A 44 0.14 15.10 1.74
N PHE A 45 1.31 15.73 1.59
CA PHE A 45 2.21 15.45 0.48
C PHE A 45 2.65 13.97 0.45
N SER A 46 3.14 13.46 1.58
CA SER A 46 3.64 12.08 1.69
C SER A 46 2.55 11.07 1.39
N TYR A 47 1.32 11.34 1.85
CA TYR A 47 0.17 10.49 1.59
C TYR A 47 -0.20 10.46 0.09
N VAL A 48 -0.46 11.62 -0.51
CA VAL A 48 -0.94 11.73 -1.89
C VAL A 48 0.09 11.19 -2.88
N PHE A 49 1.35 11.59 -2.73
CA PHE A 49 2.41 11.15 -3.62
C PHE A 49 2.88 9.72 -3.32
N GLY A 50 2.82 9.29 -2.07
CA GLY A 50 3.05 7.90 -1.69
C GLY A 50 2.09 6.96 -2.41
N ILE A 51 0.79 7.24 -2.35
CA ILE A 51 -0.22 6.48 -3.10
C ILE A 51 0.06 6.55 -4.60
N LYS A 52 0.28 7.74 -5.15
CA LYS A 52 0.46 7.91 -6.60
C LYS A 52 1.68 7.14 -7.13
N TRP A 53 2.77 7.09 -6.38
CA TRP A 53 4.02 6.50 -6.86
C TRP A 53 4.21 5.03 -6.44
N ASN A 54 3.67 4.60 -5.29
CA ASN A 54 3.77 3.20 -4.85
C ASN A 54 2.69 2.29 -5.41
N ASN A 55 1.62 2.85 -5.99
CA ASN A 55 0.54 2.09 -6.62
C ASN A 55 0.64 1.97 -8.13
N VAL A 56 1.78 2.31 -8.70
CA VAL A 56 2.01 2.00 -10.11
C VAL A 56 2.00 0.48 -10.27
N LEU A 57 1.10 -0.02 -11.13
CA LEU A 57 0.98 -1.44 -11.46
C LEU A 57 2.36 -2.00 -11.80
N ALA A 58 2.65 -3.19 -11.27
CA ALA A 58 3.91 -3.86 -11.55
C ALA A 58 4.05 -4.03 -13.06
N ARG A 59 5.10 -3.46 -13.63
CA ARG A 59 5.37 -3.63 -15.06
C ARG A 59 5.99 -5.01 -15.22
N THR A 60 5.33 -5.86 -16.00
CA THR A 60 5.87 -7.16 -16.39
C THR A 60 6.84 -6.95 -17.54
N PHE A 61 8.07 -7.41 -17.36
CA PHE A 61 9.08 -7.46 -18.40
C PHE A 61 9.39 -8.92 -18.68
N ILE A 62 9.54 -9.28 -19.96
CA ILE A 62 10.01 -10.60 -20.36
C ILE A 62 11.52 -10.48 -20.51
N ASP A 63 12.26 -11.25 -19.72
CA ASP A 63 13.70 -11.41 -19.91
C ASP A 63 13.94 -12.14 -21.24
N LYS A 64 14.67 -11.50 -22.16
CA LYS A 64 14.93 -12.05 -23.49
C LYS A 64 15.87 -13.25 -23.46
N GLU A 65 16.70 -13.38 -22.43
CA GLU A 65 17.67 -14.49 -22.33
C GLU A 65 17.05 -15.73 -21.69
N THR A 66 16.18 -15.54 -20.69
CA THR A 66 15.60 -16.65 -19.92
C THR A 66 14.14 -16.96 -20.24
N GLY A 67 13.45 -16.07 -20.97
CA GLY A 67 12.02 -16.16 -21.27
C GLY A 67 11.13 -15.99 -20.04
N LYS A 68 11.69 -15.61 -18.88
CA LYS A 68 10.95 -15.47 -17.63
C LYS A 68 10.27 -14.11 -17.54
N GLU A 69 9.04 -14.10 -17.04
CA GLU A 69 8.35 -12.87 -16.68
C GLU A 69 8.86 -12.36 -15.33
N ILE A 70 9.41 -11.15 -15.32
CA ILE A 70 9.86 -10.44 -14.12
C ILE A 70 8.92 -9.25 -13.91
N SER A 71 8.20 -9.24 -12.79
CA SER A 71 7.37 -8.10 -12.41
C SER A 71 8.20 -7.10 -11.59
N PHE A 72 8.39 -5.89 -12.11
CA PHE A 72 9.02 -4.80 -11.37
C PHE A 72 7.96 -3.88 -10.78
N LYS A 73 7.94 -3.78 -9.45
CA LYS A 73 7.12 -2.81 -8.71
C LYS A 73 8.01 -1.69 -8.17
N ASN A 74 7.59 -0.45 -8.38
CA ASN A 74 8.27 0.68 -7.78
C ASN A 74 7.96 0.72 -6.28
N HIS A 75 9.02 0.74 -5.47
CA HIS A 75 8.92 0.89 -4.02
C HIS A 75 9.60 2.20 -3.61
N HIS A 76 8.80 3.14 -3.14
CA HIS A 76 9.27 4.37 -2.53
C HIS A 76 9.00 4.33 -1.03
N SER A 77 10.06 4.11 -0.27
CA SER A 77 10.01 3.94 1.17
C SER A 77 11.10 4.74 1.86
N LEU A 78 10.83 5.10 3.10
CA LEU A 78 11.77 5.74 4.01
C LEU A 78 11.75 4.94 5.31
N PHE A 79 12.92 4.55 5.81
CA PHE A 79 13.11 3.59 6.89
C PHE A 79 12.26 2.33 6.67
N TRP A 80 12.25 1.77 5.46
CA TRP A 80 11.46 0.59 5.06
C TRP A 80 9.93 0.77 5.14
N VAL A 81 9.45 1.92 5.61
CA VAL A 81 8.03 2.28 5.65
C VAL A 81 7.66 2.99 4.35
N LYS A 82 6.58 2.53 3.70
CA LYS A 82 6.11 3.15 2.46
C LYS A 82 5.73 4.62 2.69
N MET A 83 6.00 5.45 1.69
CA MET A 83 5.81 6.90 1.75
C MET A 83 4.39 7.32 2.18
N GLU A 84 3.35 6.58 1.80
CA GLU A 84 1.97 6.89 2.19
C GLU A 84 1.70 6.81 3.70
N TYR A 85 2.40 5.90 4.41
CA TYR A 85 2.25 5.75 5.86
C TYR A 85 2.95 6.87 6.64
N TRP A 86 4.02 7.44 6.09
CA TRP A 86 4.62 8.66 6.64
C TRP A 86 3.64 9.82 6.63
N GLY A 87 2.70 9.84 5.68
CA GLY A 87 1.60 10.79 5.68
C GLY A 87 0.76 10.76 6.96
N ILE A 88 0.38 9.56 7.41
CA ILE A 88 -0.36 9.34 8.65
C ILE A 88 0.49 9.72 9.87
N ILE A 89 1.74 9.27 9.90
CA ILE A 89 2.66 9.55 11.01
C ILE A 89 2.82 11.06 11.22
N PHE A 90 3.05 11.83 10.15
CA PHE A 90 3.21 13.27 10.26
C PHE A 90 1.93 13.99 10.71
N ILE A 91 0.75 13.59 10.21
CA ILE A 91 -0.51 14.18 10.68
C ILE A 91 -0.71 13.88 12.17
N LEU A 92 -0.41 12.66 12.61
CA LEU A 92 -0.54 12.26 14.01
C LEU A 92 0.43 13.05 14.90
N LEU A 93 1.68 13.25 14.48
CA LEU A 93 2.64 14.10 15.18
C LEU A 93 2.15 15.56 15.27
N GLY A 94 1.60 16.10 14.19
CA GLY A 94 1.01 17.44 14.20
C GLY A 94 -0.14 17.56 15.21
N ILE A 95 -1.01 16.55 15.30
CA ILE A 95 -2.11 16.50 16.29
C ILE A 95 -1.55 16.43 17.71
N VAL A 96 -0.50 15.64 17.97
CA VAL A 96 0.12 15.54 19.30
C VAL A 96 0.67 16.90 19.75
N ILE A 97 1.39 17.61 18.86
CA ILE A 97 1.92 18.96 19.16
C ILE A 97 0.76 19.93 19.42
N LEU A 98 -0.29 19.86 18.61
CA LEU A 98 -1.49 20.68 18.76
C LEU A 98 -2.17 20.48 20.13
N PHE A 99 -2.27 19.24 20.61
CA PHE A 99 -2.84 18.96 21.93
C PHE A 99 -1.97 19.49 23.08
N GLN A 100 -0.64 19.52 22.91
CA GLN A 100 0.26 20.12 23.90
C GLN A 100 0.09 21.63 23.97
N ASN A 101 -0.30 22.27 22.86
CA ASN A 101 -0.46 23.72 22.76
C ASN A 101 -1.91 24.19 23.02
N ILE A 102 -2.76 23.37 23.63
CA ILE A 102 -4.16 23.74 23.84
C ILE A 102 -4.30 24.71 25.03
N SER A 103 -4.07 26.00 24.77
CA SER A 103 -4.37 27.07 25.72
C SER A 103 -5.88 27.28 25.81
N ARG A 104 -6.43 27.34 27.03
CA ARG A 104 -7.89 27.42 27.29
C ARG A 104 -8.50 28.81 27.14
N GLU A 105 -7.83 29.73 26.42
CA GLU A 105 -8.27 31.12 26.35
C GLU A 105 -8.10 31.72 24.95
N GLY A 106 -9.05 32.59 24.57
CA GLY A 106 -8.97 33.45 23.39
C GLY A 106 -9.18 32.77 22.03
N MET A 107 -8.77 33.48 20.98
CA MET A 107 -8.86 33.04 19.58
C MET A 107 -8.01 31.79 19.28
N GLU A 108 -6.90 31.62 19.99
CA GLU A 108 -5.99 30.48 19.88
C GLU A 108 -6.70 29.15 20.15
N PHE A 109 -7.64 29.14 21.09
CA PHE A 109 -8.43 27.94 21.39
C PHE A 109 -9.26 27.48 20.18
N TYR A 110 -9.95 28.40 19.51
CA TYR A 110 -10.75 28.09 18.33
C TYR A 110 -9.89 27.66 17.13
N PHE A 111 -8.74 28.30 16.95
CA PHE A 111 -7.79 27.94 15.90
C PHE A 111 -7.22 26.54 16.12
N ASN A 112 -6.89 26.21 17.38
CA ASN A 112 -6.46 24.87 17.76
C ASN A 112 -7.53 23.80 17.49
N ILE A 113 -8.79 24.05 17.86
CA ILE A 113 -9.89 23.13 17.55
C ILE A 113 -10.03 22.93 16.04
N LEU A 114 -9.99 24.01 15.26
CA LEU A 114 -10.10 23.94 13.81
C LEU A 114 -9.00 23.06 13.21
N LEU A 115 -7.74 23.30 13.58
CA LEU A 115 -6.60 22.49 13.14
C LEU A 115 -6.71 21.02 13.59
N GLY A 116 -7.29 20.77 14.76
CA GLY A 116 -7.52 19.43 15.28
C GLY A 116 -8.55 18.68 14.43
N VAL A 117 -9.66 19.33 14.11
CA VAL A 117 -10.70 18.77 13.23
C VAL A 117 -10.13 18.48 11.84
N ILE A 118 -9.34 19.39 11.27
CA ILE A 118 -8.67 19.18 9.97
C ILE A 118 -7.74 17.96 10.02
N GLY A 119 -6.94 17.83 11.08
CA GLY A 119 -6.04 16.69 11.27
C GLY A 119 -6.81 15.37 11.35
N ILE A 120 -7.86 15.30 12.18
CA ILE A 120 -8.69 14.10 12.35
C ILE A 120 -9.41 13.74 11.05
N ALA A 121 -10.00 14.73 10.37
CA ALA A 121 -10.65 14.52 9.08
C ALA A 121 -9.68 13.96 8.04
N SER A 122 -8.45 14.49 7.99
CA SER A 122 -7.39 13.99 7.11
C SER A 122 -7.04 12.53 7.41
N LEU A 123 -6.90 12.16 8.69
CA LEU A 123 -6.65 10.77 9.10
C LEU A 123 -7.77 9.81 8.70
N LEU A 124 -9.03 10.23 8.85
CA LEU A 124 -10.18 9.42 8.44
C LEU A 124 -10.17 9.20 6.92
N VAL A 125 -9.99 10.26 6.15
CA VAL A 125 -9.89 10.18 4.68
C VAL A 125 -8.73 9.27 4.26
N PHE A 126 -7.57 9.39 4.91
CA PHE A 126 -6.41 8.57 4.61
C PHE A 126 -6.67 7.09 4.93
N SER A 127 -7.27 6.81 6.09
CA SER A 127 -7.58 5.45 6.51
C SER A 127 -8.57 4.77 5.54
N ILE A 128 -9.65 5.47 5.15
CA ILE A 128 -10.64 4.95 4.21
C ILE A 128 -10.00 4.64 2.84
N ASN A 129 -9.17 5.55 2.35
CA ASN A 129 -8.57 5.41 1.03
C ASN A 129 -7.47 4.31 1.01
N LEU A 130 -6.70 4.13 2.10
CA LEU A 130 -5.81 2.98 2.26
C LEU A 130 -6.56 1.64 2.32
N LEU A 131 -7.71 1.58 3.01
CA LEU A 131 -8.55 0.38 3.04
C LEU A 131 -9.07 0.04 1.63
N LYS A 132 -9.56 1.04 0.90
CA LYS A 132 -10.00 0.88 -0.49
C LYS A 132 -8.88 0.34 -1.39
N GLN A 133 -7.66 0.86 -1.21
CA GLN A 133 -6.48 0.44 -1.97
C GLN A 133 -6.10 -1.02 -1.67
N ASN A 134 -6.13 -1.45 -0.40
CA ASN A 134 -5.86 -2.84 -0.03
C ASN A 134 -6.87 -3.81 -0.68
N ASN A 135 -8.15 -3.42 -0.72
CA ASN A 135 -9.19 -4.22 -1.37
C ASN A 135 -8.98 -4.30 -2.91
N MET A 136 -8.56 -3.20 -3.55
CA MET A 136 -8.29 -3.19 -5.00
C MET A 136 -7.04 -3.99 -5.41
N LEU A 137 -6.02 -4.06 -4.54
CA LEU A 137 -4.81 -4.83 -4.79
C LEU A 137 -4.97 -6.33 -4.47
N ASN A 138 -6.04 -6.71 -3.76
CA ASN A 138 -6.28 -8.09 -3.32
C ASN A 138 -7.69 -8.61 -3.70
N PRO A 139 -8.11 -8.55 -4.98
CA PRO A 139 -9.42 -9.05 -5.42
C PRO A 139 -9.58 -10.58 -5.31
N LYS A 140 -8.50 -11.31 -4.98
CA LYS A 140 -8.51 -12.79 -4.91
C LYS A 140 -9.23 -13.36 -3.69
N THR A 141 -9.50 -12.56 -2.65
CA THR A 141 -10.13 -13.07 -1.42
C THR A 141 -11.63 -13.37 -1.59
N GLU A 142 -12.35 -12.66 -2.47
CA GLU A 142 -13.75 -13.00 -2.80
C GLU A 142 -13.84 -14.19 -3.77
N LEU A 143 -13.00 -14.23 -4.82
CA LEU A 143 -13.02 -15.32 -5.81
C LEU A 143 -12.59 -16.69 -5.27
N GLN A 144 -11.83 -16.77 -4.17
CA GLN A 144 -11.49 -18.05 -3.55
C GLN A 144 -12.59 -18.55 -2.60
N THR A 145 -13.39 -17.67 -2.00
CA THR A 145 -14.44 -18.09 -1.05
C THR A 145 -15.65 -18.71 -1.77
N ASP A 146 -15.93 -18.26 -3.00
CA ASP A 146 -16.99 -18.86 -3.84
C ASP A 146 -16.56 -20.19 -4.49
N ASN A 147 -15.26 -20.35 -4.79
CA ASN A 147 -14.74 -21.60 -5.35
C ASN A 147 -14.58 -22.71 -4.29
N ILE A 148 -14.32 -22.38 -3.02
CA ILE A 148 -14.18 -23.39 -1.95
C ILE A 148 -15.55 -23.95 -1.51
N LYS A 149 -16.65 -23.23 -1.69
CA LYS A 149 -17.99 -23.73 -1.35
C LYS A 149 -18.62 -24.67 -2.39
N THR A 150 -18.02 -24.81 -3.57
CA THR A 150 -18.60 -25.61 -4.66
C THR A 150 -17.88 -26.94 -4.90
N GLU A 151 -16.71 -27.17 -4.31
CA GLU A 151 -15.94 -28.41 -4.51
C GLU A 151 -15.84 -29.23 -3.21
N SER A 152 -16.97 -29.72 -2.72
CA SER A 152 -17.01 -30.83 -1.76
C SER A 152 -18.11 -31.83 -2.11
N LYS A 153 -17.97 -32.47 -3.28
CA LYS A 153 -18.47 -33.83 -3.48
C LYS A 153 -17.38 -34.63 -4.17
N PRO A 154 -16.77 -35.65 -3.52
CA PRO A 154 -16.06 -36.67 -4.26
C PRO A 154 -17.11 -37.49 -4.99
N ASN A 155 -17.42 -37.12 -6.24
CA ASN A 155 -18.08 -38.04 -7.14
C ASN A 155 -17.06 -39.12 -7.50
N PHE A 156 -17.15 -40.26 -6.80
CA PHE A 156 -16.60 -41.52 -7.28
C PHE A 156 -17.27 -41.83 -8.62
N VAL A 157 -16.68 -41.35 -9.70
CA VAL A 157 -16.91 -41.91 -11.03
C VAL A 157 -16.27 -43.29 -11.00
N LYS A 158 -17.09 -44.33 -10.84
CA LYS A 158 -16.75 -45.68 -11.27
C LYS A 158 -16.48 -45.59 -12.77
N GLU A 159 -15.22 -45.48 -13.16
CA GLU A 159 -14.82 -45.89 -14.50
C GLU A 159 -15.06 -47.41 -14.58
N GLU A 160 -16.17 -47.80 -15.18
CA GLU A 160 -16.31 -49.14 -15.74
C GLU A 160 -15.21 -49.32 -16.76
N ILE A 161 -14.18 -50.07 -16.37
CA ILE A 161 -13.20 -50.66 -17.27
C ILE A 161 -13.99 -51.53 -18.26
N LYS A 162 -14.31 -50.98 -19.43
CA LYS A 162 -14.66 -51.79 -20.59
C LYS A 162 -13.40 -52.51 -20.99
N THR A 163 -13.28 -53.77 -20.59
CA THR A 163 -12.30 -54.71 -21.12
C THR A 163 -12.45 -54.75 -22.63
N ALA A 164 -11.52 -54.12 -23.34
CA ALA A 164 -11.32 -54.37 -24.75
C ALA A 164 -10.98 -55.85 -24.89
N LYS A 165 -11.85 -56.57 -25.60
CA LYS A 165 -11.66 -57.96 -26.00
C LYS A 165 -10.34 -58.01 -26.79
N PHE A 166 -9.32 -58.61 -26.21
CA PHE A 166 -8.09 -58.95 -26.93
C PHE A 166 -8.47 -59.93 -28.04
N ASP A 167 -8.40 -59.49 -29.28
CA ASP A 167 -8.35 -60.42 -30.40
C ASP A 167 -7.02 -61.18 -30.32
N ASN A 168 -7.10 -62.49 -30.52
CA ASN A 168 -5.96 -63.41 -30.50
C ASN A 168 -4.96 -63.01 -31.60
N ASP A 169 -3.92 -62.27 -31.23
CA ASP A 169 -2.76 -62.06 -32.08
C ASP A 169 -2.01 -63.39 -32.24
N ASP A 170 -1.91 -63.84 -33.49
CA ASP A 170 -1.18 -65.05 -33.90
C ASP A 170 0.32 -64.92 -33.55
N HIS A 171 0.75 -65.73 -32.59
CA HIS A 171 2.12 -65.71 -32.04
C HIS A 171 3.19 -66.20 -33.03
N ASN A 172 2.81 -66.75 -34.20
CA ASN A 172 3.76 -67.25 -35.19
C ASN A 172 4.39 -66.17 -36.08
N LYS A 173 4.01 -64.89 -35.93
CA LYS A 173 4.53 -63.80 -36.78
C LYS A 173 5.98 -63.37 -36.44
N TYR A 174 6.53 -63.81 -35.31
CA TYR A 174 7.82 -63.33 -34.81
C TYR A 174 8.95 -64.37 -34.84
N LEU A 175 8.75 -65.53 -35.46
CA LEU A 175 9.82 -66.52 -35.63
C LEU A 175 10.60 -66.26 -36.94
N PRO A 176 11.93 -66.07 -36.89
CA PRO A 176 12.76 -65.99 -38.08
C PRO A 176 12.83 -67.37 -38.75
N LYS A 177 12.75 -67.37 -40.09
CA LYS A 177 12.88 -68.57 -40.93
C LYS A 177 14.31 -69.10 -40.96
#